data_AF-A0A2M3ZXU2-F1
#
_entry.id   AF-A0A2M3ZXU2-F1
#
_cell.length_a   1.000
_cell.length_b   1.000
_cell.length_c   1.000
_cell.angle_alpha   90.00
_cell.angle_beta   90.00
_cell.angle_gamma   90.00
#
_symmetry.space_group_name_H-M   'P 1'
#
loop_
_entity.id
_entity.type
_entity.pdbx_description
1 polymer ?
#
loop_
_entity_poly.entity_id
_entity_poly.type
_entity_poly.pdbx_seq_one_letter_code
_entity_poly.pdbx_strand_id
1 'polypeptide(L)'
;VTGTRSLALLLSATALLAGGAWSAETESGPFGDASTADGGPECTVQVGGGLLKQLGTLTDAPLECSTAWTKLLLGFHYTRKNLTECVEREERSRADQSSNNFCELLLDDLRRQMRQERQRLTGESDQRIQAVQLELNEEKSRSVQLQDNVGAVQQELTKLYRELVLTNVAIGDTKQAHEYYQRYLKRQKQTDLAPLYEALIRFVYRKASHQQARVDSLLDFVRHLGDADQKLAIYRLLKVELDKRPGKESASHSVVMAFDAVDAAAASPNSPLQKLYLDTSGPIVKRWRKLIIDGEWRTVRDFAERYPDYYKRCYQMLLKVDVTTWQKMNFGKYVLLINTLPRSTFRMEAFAVVFELVRRYEKDVPLEKLKVLAAHTGIFEEFIKRKGLGQDAQDRLAKVKDMFKGFKANTDYAWYLKEYQRTKPKGR
;
A
#
# COMPACT_ATOMS: atom_id res chain seq x y z
N VAL A 1 27.37 -31.71 6.28
CA VAL A 1 27.84 -31.38 7.65
C VAL A 1 27.13 -30.09 8.05
N THR A 2 25.85 -30.18 8.45
CA THR A 2 25.34 -30.22 9.86
C THR A 2 25.54 -28.88 10.57
N GLY A 3 24.58 -28.23 11.23
CA GLY A 3 23.20 -28.54 11.64
C GLY A 3 22.59 -27.25 12.26
N THR A 4 21.31 -26.93 12.06
CA THR A 4 20.13 -27.28 12.89
C THR A 4 20.10 -26.77 14.34
N ARG A 5 19.08 -25.96 14.64
CA ARG A 5 18.18 -25.94 15.83
C ARG A 5 17.20 -24.76 15.65
N SER A 6 15.97 -24.96 15.16
CA SER A 6 14.75 -25.46 15.84
C SER A 6 14.18 -24.51 16.89
N LEU A 7 12.98 -23.95 16.61
CA LEU A 7 11.84 -24.03 17.52
C LEU A 7 10.53 -23.73 16.78
N ALA A 8 9.60 -24.67 16.94
CA ALA A 8 8.26 -24.73 16.38
C ALA A 8 7.22 -24.35 17.43
N LEU A 9 6.05 -23.90 16.99
CA LEU A 9 4.73 -23.96 17.67
C LEU A 9 3.69 -23.53 16.62
N LEU A 10 3.05 -24.46 15.89
CA LEU A 10 1.76 -25.11 16.20
C LEU A 10 0.65 -24.12 16.60
N LEU A 11 -0.32 -23.94 15.70
CA LEU A 11 -1.75 -24.00 16.00
C LEU A 11 -2.57 -24.13 14.70
N SER A 12 -3.19 -25.30 14.57
CA SER A 12 -4.11 -25.75 13.55
C SER A 12 -5.49 -25.90 14.16
N ALA A 13 -6.52 -25.32 13.54
CA ALA A 13 -7.97 -25.65 13.62
C ALA A 13 -8.75 -24.42 13.11
N THR A 14 -9.81 -24.46 12.33
CA THR A 14 -10.60 -25.52 11.69
C THR A 14 -11.53 -24.78 10.73
N ALA A 15 -11.47 -25.11 9.45
CA ALA A 15 -12.54 -24.80 8.49
C ALA A 15 -12.79 -26.10 7.74
N LEU A 16 -14.02 -26.62 7.84
CA LEU A 16 -14.72 -27.44 6.83
C LEU A 16 -16.00 -27.98 7.48
N LEU A 17 -17.11 -27.30 7.18
CA LEU A 17 -18.44 -27.87 7.18
C LEU A 17 -18.70 -28.46 5.78
N ALA A 18 -19.51 -29.51 5.76
CA ALA A 18 -20.15 -30.18 4.62
C ALA A 18 -19.50 -31.49 4.14
N GLY A 19 -20.28 -32.57 4.22
CA GLY A 19 -20.01 -33.88 3.61
C GLY A 19 -20.57 -34.99 4.47
N GLY A 20 -21.72 -35.54 4.09
CA GLY A 20 -22.45 -36.53 4.87
C GLY A 20 -21.95 -37.97 4.69
N ALA A 21 -22.51 -38.84 5.55
CA ALA A 21 -23.35 -39.98 5.20
C ALA A 21 -22.94 -41.32 5.90
N TRP A 22 -23.97 -42.02 6.42
CA TRP A 22 -24.12 -43.44 6.84
C TRP A 22 -23.83 -43.69 8.34
N SER A 23 -24.66 -44.37 9.14
CA SER A 23 -25.58 -45.48 8.87
C SER A 23 -26.79 -45.54 9.84
N ALA A 24 -27.91 -46.13 9.38
CA ALA A 24 -28.94 -46.79 10.18
C ALA A 24 -28.33 -48.01 10.93
N GLU A 25 -28.80 -48.55 12.05
CA GLU A 25 -30.08 -49.17 12.45
C GLU A 25 -29.79 -49.63 13.92
N THR A 26 -30.65 -49.61 14.94
CA THR A 26 -31.70 -50.60 15.25
C THR A 26 -32.40 -50.21 16.55
N GLU A 27 -33.72 -50.42 16.59
CA GLU A 27 -34.54 -50.55 17.80
C GLU A 27 -34.13 -51.76 18.65
N SER A 28 -34.23 -51.63 19.98
CA SER A 28 -34.83 -52.64 20.88
C SER A 28 -34.75 -52.14 22.33
N GLY A 29 -35.91 -52.05 22.98
CA GLY A 29 -35.99 -51.86 24.43
C GLY A 29 -35.53 -53.11 25.19
N PRO A 30 -35.49 -53.00 26.53
CA PRO A 30 -36.21 -54.02 27.29
C PRO A 30 -36.99 -53.41 28.46
N PHE A 31 -38.28 -53.76 28.51
CA PHE A 31 -38.94 -54.00 29.79
C PHE A 31 -38.14 -55.08 30.54
N GLY A 32 -37.87 -54.81 31.81
CA GLY A 32 -37.21 -55.73 32.73
C GLY A 32 -37.69 -55.42 34.14
N ASP A 33 -38.84 -56.00 34.47
CA ASP A 33 -39.24 -56.57 35.76
C ASP A 33 -38.77 -55.88 37.05
N ALA A 34 -39.71 -55.20 37.70
CA ALA A 34 -39.76 -55.12 39.16
C ALA A 34 -41.23 -55.23 39.61
N SER A 35 -41.69 -56.48 39.67
CA SER A 35 -42.51 -57.04 40.76
C SER A 35 -43.53 -56.12 41.44
N THR A 36 -44.77 -56.32 41.04
CA THR A 36 -45.96 -56.26 41.90
C THR A 36 -45.80 -57.17 43.13
N ALA A 37 -45.95 -56.61 44.33
CA ALA A 37 -46.17 -57.36 45.57
C ALA A 37 -46.90 -56.47 46.60
N ASP A 38 -48.22 -56.38 46.45
CA ASP A 38 -49.27 -56.35 47.48
C ASP A 38 -50.55 -55.91 46.76
N GLY A 39 -51.62 -56.68 46.63
CA GLY A 39 -52.18 -57.60 47.63
C GLY A 39 -53.62 -57.16 47.92
N GLY A 40 -54.44 -56.99 46.89
CA GLY A 40 -55.88 -56.75 47.02
C GLY A 40 -56.64 -57.82 46.25
N PRO A 41 -57.39 -58.74 46.89
CA PRO A 41 -58.05 -59.84 46.20
C PRO A 41 -59.35 -59.41 45.49
N GLU A 42 -59.43 -59.73 44.20
CA GLU A 42 -60.64 -59.72 43.37
C GLU A 42 -61.71 -60.70 43.91
N CYS A 43 -62.96 -60.22 44.02
CA CYS A 43 -64.14 -61.03 44.32
C CYS A 43 -64.49 -61.95 43.13
N THR A 44 -63.98 -63.18 43.10
CA THR A 44 -64.43 -64.21 42.16
C THR A 44 -65.58 -65.03 42.76
N VAL A 45 -66.80 -64.81 42.28
CA VAL A 45 -67.98 -65.61 42.65
C VAL A 45 -67.93 -66.93 41.88
N GLN A 46 -67.46 -68.00 42.52
CA GLN A 46 -67.56 -69.36 41.96
C GLN A 46 -68.99 -69.88 42.10
N VAL A 47 -69.82 -69.68 41.07
CA VAL A 47 -71.10 -70.41 40.93
C VAL A 47 -70.77 -71.82 40.44
N GLY A 48 -70.60 -72.76 41.37
CA GLY A 48 -70.22 -74.14 41.06
C GLY A 48 -71.26 -74.83 40.16
N GLY A 49 -70.82 -75.33 38.99
CA GLY A 49 -71.63 -76.09 38.02
C GLY A 49 -72.24 -77.41 38.54
N GLY A 50 -72.05 -77.74 39.82
CA GLY A 50 -72.76 -78.82 40.52
C GLY A 50 -74.24 -78.54 40.74
N LEU A 51 -74.66 -77.26 40.79
CA LEU A 51 -76.05 -76.88 41.07
C LEU A 51 -77.00 -77.18 39.89
N LEU A 52 -76.51 -77.04 38.64
CA LEU A 52 -77.24 -77.43 37.44
C LEU A 52 -77.21 -78.95 37.19
N LYS A 53 -76.11 -79.65 37.54
CA LYS A 53 -76.01 -81.11 37.43
C LYS A 53 -76.92 -81.85 38.43
N GLN A 54 -77.16 -81.29 39.62
CA GLN A 54 -78.08 -81.88 40.62
C GLN A 54 -79.57 -81.67 40.27
N LEU A 55 -79.91 -80.71 39.40
CA LEU A 55 -81.26 -80.53 38.88
C LEU A 55 -81.58 -81.48 37.72
N GLY A 56 -80.57 -82.03 37.03
CA GLY A 56 -80.72 -82.96 35.91
C GLY A 56 -80.81 -84.45 36.28
N THR A 57 -80.53 -84.83 37.53
CA THR A 57 -80.60 -86.24 37.99
C THR A 57 -81.75 -86.51 38.97
N LEU A 58 -82.71 -85.59 39.08
CA LEU A 58 -83.91 -85.68 39.94
C LEU A 58 -85.07 -86.48 39.30
N THR A 59 -84.81 -87.29 38.28
CA THR A 59 -85.85 -88.04 37.55
C THR A 59 -85.89 -89.55 37.79
N ASP A 60 -85.13 -90.12 38.73
CA ASP A 60 -85.34 -91.52 39.10
C ASP A 60 -85.28 -91.76 40.62
N ALA A 61 -86.48 -91.99 41.18
CA ALA A 61 -86.83 -92.53 42.49
C ALA A 61 -86.69 -91.60 43.73
N PRO A 62 -87.57 -91.78 44.74
CA PRO A 62 -88.29 -90.68 45.39
C PRO A 62 -87.51 -90.09 46.57
N LEU A 63 -87.12 -88.83 46.44
CA LEU A 63 -86.72 -87.97 47.55
C LEU A 63 -87.83 -86.96 47.78
N GLU A 64 -88.29 -86.84 49.02
CA GLU A 64 -89.35 -85.92 49.42
C GLU A 64 -89.04 -84.49 48.96
N CYS A 65 -89.97 -83.88 48.21
CA CYS A 65 -89.85 -82.53 47.64
C CYS A 65 -89.47 -81.47 48.70
N SER A 66 -89.83 -81.71 49.97
CA SER A 66 -89.47 -80.88 51.12
C SER A 66 -87.96 -80.70 51.30
N THR A 67 -87.18 -81.77 51.11
CA THR A 67 -85.74 -81.81 51.37
C THR A 67 -84.94 -81.22 50.22
N ALA A 68 -85.41 -81.42 48.99
CA ALA A 68 -84.86 -80.78 47.80
C ALA A 68 -85.11 -79.26 47.82
N TRP A 69 -86.32 -78.84 48.22
CA TRP A 69 -86.68 -77.43 48.35
C TRP A 69 -85.89 -76.73 49.46
N THR A 70 -85.70 -77.37 50.62
CA THR A 70 -84.87 -76.80 51.70
C THR A 70 -83.41 -76.68 51.29
N LYS A 71 -82.83 -77.65 50.58
CA LYS A 71 -81.45 -77.53 50.06
C LYS A 71 -81.32 -76.41 49.03
N LEU A 72 -82.31 -76.22 48.17
CA LEU A 72 -82.31 -75.14 47.19
C LEU A 72 -82.46 -73.76 47.84
N LEU A 73 -83.35 -73.63 48.85
CA LEU A 73 -83.49 -72.43 49.67
C LEU A 73 -82.22 -72.11 50.45
N LEU A 74 -81.59 -73.13 51.06
CA LEU A 74 -80.33 -72.96 51.78
C LEU A 74 -79.24 -72.47 50.83
N GLY A 75 -79.14 -73.09 49.64
CA GLY A 75 -78.23 -72.68 48.58
C GLY A 75 -78.47 -71.23 48.17
N PHE A 76 -79.73 -70.84 47.91
CA PHE A 76 -80.09 -69.46 47.56
C PHE A 76 -79.72 -68.46 48.66
N HIS A 77 -79.96 -68.80 49.93
CA HIS A 77 -79.59 -67.95 51.07
C HIS A 77 -78.07 -67.82 51.23
N TYR A 78 -77.30 -68.89 51.03
CA TYR A 78 -75.84 -68.83 51.06
C TYR A 78 -75.28 -68.02 49.89
N THR A 79 -75.80 -68.18 48.68
CA THR A 79 -75.36 -67.40 47.51
C THR A 79 -75.73 -65.92 47.67
N ARG A 80 -76.93 -65.62 48.21
CA ARG A 80 -77.33 -64.24 48.54
C ARG A 80 -76.42 -63.64 49.60
N LYS A 81 -76.11 -64.37 50.68
CA LYS A 81 -75.22 -63.89 51.75
C LYS A 81 -73.80 -63.62 51.24
N ASN A 82 -73.24 -64.52 50.43
CA ASN A 82 -71.91 -64.33 49.82
C ASN A 82 -71.88 -63.13 48.85
N LEU A 83 -72.93 -62.93 48.06
CA LEU A 83 -73.04 -61.75 47.19
C LEU A 83 -73.18 -60.46 48.01
N THR A 84 -73.92 -60.50 49.12
CA THR A 84 -74.06 -59.34 50.02
C THR A 84 -72.74 -59.02 50.71
N GLU A 85 -71.97 -60.02 51.14
CA GLU A 85 -70.65 -59.84 51.75
C GLU A 85 -69.57 -59.38 50.75
N CYS A 86 -69.64 -59.78 49.47
CA CYS A 86 -68.76 -59.23 48.42
C CYS A 86 -69.15 -57.78 48.08
N VAL A 87 -70.44 -57.46 47.98
CA VAL A 87 -70.90 -56.07 47.75
C VAL A 87 -70.51 -55.16 48.91
N GLU A 88 -70.69 -55.61 50.16
CA GLU A 88 -70.25 -54.84 51.34
C GLU A 88 -68.71 -54.71 51.44
N ARG A 89 -67.94 -55.67 50.92
CA ARG A 89 -66.47 -55.53 50.84
C ARG A 89 -66.04 -54.62 49.70
N GLU A 90 -66.73 -54.64 48.57
CA GLU A 90 -66.46 -53.70 47.47
C GLU A 90 -66.81 -52.27 47.91
N GLU A 91 -67.91 -52.07 48.64
CA GLU A 91 -68.27 -50.79 49.25
C GLU A 91 -67.27 -50.35 50.34
N ARG A 92 -66.75 -51.26 51.17
CA ARG A 92 -65.66 -50.93 52.12
C ARG A 92 -64.33 -50.63 51.43
N SER A 93 -64.01 -51.30 50.32
CA SER A 93 -62.80 -51.00 49.51
C SER A 93 -62.92 -49.70 48.70
N ARG A 94 -64.13 -49.32 48.27
CA ARG A 94 -64.45 -47.99 47.75
C ARG A 94 -64.46 -46.92 48.83
N ALA A 95 -64.65 -47.27 50.09
CA ALA A 95 -64.54 -46.35 51.22
C ALA A 95 -63.07 -46.09 51.64
N ASP A 96 -62.12 -46.96 51.25
CA ASP A 96 -60.68 -46.75 51.39
C ASP A 96 -60.08 -45.94 50.21
N GLN A 97 -60.67 -44.76 49.96
CA GLN A 97 -60.11 -43.70 49.09
C GLN A 97 -58.83 -43.04 49.66
N SER A 98 -58.08 -43.73 50.53
CA SER A 98 -56.86 -43.18 51.14
C SER A 98 -55.59 -43.51 50.35
N SER A 99 -55.55 -44.59 49.56
CA SER A 99 -54.37 -45.00 48.79
C SER A 99 -54.26 -44.35 47.40
N ASN A 100 -55.38 -44.05 46.73
CA ASN A 100 -55.38 -43.27 45.48
C ASN A 100 -54.97 -41.81 45.73
N ASN A 101 -55.34 -41.24 46.87
CA ASN A 101 -54.93 -39.88 47.25
C ASN A 101 -53.42 -39.76 47.43
N PHE A 102 -52.72 -40.78 47.95
CA PHE A 102 -51.28 -40.73 48.16
C PHE A 102 -50.49 -40.80 46.84
N CYS A 103 -50.85 -41.71 45.92
CA CYS A 103 -50.22 -41.79 44.61
C CYS A 103 -50.52 -40.57 43.73
N GLU A 104 -51.75 -40.04 43.79
CA GLU A 104 -52.10 -38.77 43.12
C GLU A 104 -51.36 -37.58 43.72
N LEU A 105 -51.21 -37.51 45.06
CA LEU A 105 -50.40 -36.50 45.73
C LEU A 105 -48.93 -36.57 45.31
N LEU A 106 -48.35 -37.76 45.21
CA LEU A 106 -46.96 -37.96 44.80
C LEU A 106 -46.73 -37.57 43.32
N LEU A 107 -47.66 -37.93 42.44
CA LEU A 107 -47.63 -37.52 41.03
C LEU A 107 -47.81 -36.02 40.86
N ASP A 108 -48.69 -35.40 41.64
CA ASP A 108 -48.88 -33.95 41.61
C ASP A 108 -47.67 -33.21 42.20
N ASP A 109 -47.02 -33.75 43.23
CA ASP A 109 -45.80 -33.19 43.80
C ASP A 109 -44.62 -33.28 42.81
N LEU A 110 -44.42 -34.44 42.17
CA LEU A 110 -43.43 -34.60 41.09
C LEU A 110 -43.73 -33.68 39.89
N ARG A 111 -45.01 -33.53 39.51
CA ARG A 111 -45.40 -32.59 38.44
C ARG A 111 -45.19 -31.14 38.84
N ARG A 112 -45.31 -30.79 40.12
CA ARG A 112 -45.02 -29.45 40.65
C ARG A 112 -43.53 -29.19 40.71
N GLN A 113 -42.73 -30.13 41.21
CA GLN A 113 -41.27 -30.06 41.19
C GLN A 113 -40.74 -29.94 39.75
N MET A 114 -41.21 -30.78 38.82
CA MET A 114 -40.81 -30.70 37.41
C MET A 114 -41.18 -29.35 36.78
N ARG A 115 -42.34 -28.78 37.13
CA ARG A 115 -42.73 -27.44 36.65
C ARG A 115 -41.87 -26.34 37.27
N GLN A 116 -41.55 -26.43 38.56
CA GLN A 116 -40.68 -25.48 39.25
C GLN A 116 -39.24 -25.54 38.73
N GLU A 117 -38.65 -26.74 38.59
CA GLU A 117 -37.33 -26.93 38.01
C GLU A 117 -37.30 -26.44 36.56
N ARG A 118 -38.31 -26.74 35.76
CA ARG A 118 -38.40 -26.23 34.38
C ARG A 118 -38.48 -24.70 34.34
N GLN A 119 -39.29 -24.08 35.18
CA GLN A 119 -39.35 -22.61 35.28
C GLN A 119 -38.04 -22.01 35.77
N ARG A 120 -37.37 -22.64 36.75
CA ARG A 120 -36.08 -22.22 37.28
C ARG A 120 -35.00 -22.29 36.19
N LEU A 121 -34.92 -23.43 35.50
CA LEU A 121 -33.96 -23.66 34.42
C LEU A 121 -34.21 -22.73 33.23
N THR A 122 -35.47 -22.52 32.81
CA THR A 122 -35.78 -21.57 31.74
C THR A 122 -35.44 -20.13 32.14
N GLY A 123 -35.77 -19.72 33.37
CA GLY A 123 -35.43 -18.38 33.86
C GLY A 123 -33.92 -18.16 33.98
N GLU A 124 -33.18 -19.15 34.47
CA GLU A 124 -31.71 -19.10 34.58
C GLU A 124 -31.04 -19.13 33.20
N SER A 125 -31.58 -19.92 32.25
CA SER A 125 -31.09 -19.94 30.87
C SER A 125 -31.37 -18.63 30.14
N ASP A 126 -32.56 -18.07 30.30
CA ASP A 126 -32.94 -16.81 29.64
C ASP A 126 -32.10 -15.64 30.18
N GLN A 127 -31.85 -15.60 31.49
CA GLN A 127 -30.93 -14.63 32.09
C GLN A 127 -29.50 -14.78 31.57
N ARG A 128 -28.99 -16.02 31.46
CA ARG A 128 -27.65 -16.26 30.89
C ARG A 128 -27.58 -15.88 29.42
N ILE A 129 -28.61 -16.19 28.63
CA ILE A 129 -28.69 -15.81 27.21
C ILE A 129 -28.68 -14.28 27.09
N GLN A 130 -29.46 -13.57 27.91
CA GLN A 130 -29.48 -12.11 27.90
C GLN A 130 -28.13 -11.50 28.30
N ALA A 131 -27.46 -12.05 29.32
CA ALA A 131 -26.12 -11.61 29.74
C ALA A 131 -25.09 -11.80 28.62
N VAL A 132 -25.06 -12.97 27.98
CA VAL A 132 -24.17 -13.25 26.84
C VAL A 132 -24.49 -12.36 25.65
N GLN A 133 -25.77 -12.08 25.37
CA GLN A 133 -26.17 -11.17 24.29
C GLN A 133 -25.67 -9.74 24.54
N LEU A 134 -25.71 -9.28 25.80
CA LEU A 134 -25.21 -7.97 26.20
C LEU A 134 -23.69 -7.89 26.03
N GLU A 135 -22.95 -8.88 26.55
CA GLU A 135 -21.50 -8.97 26.41
C GLU A 135 -21.07 -9.03 24.93
N LEU A 136 -21.78 -9.81 24.11
CA LEU A 136 -21.51 -9.91 22.67
C LEU A 136 -21.73 -8.55 21.97
N ASN A 137 -22.77 -7.81 22.34
CA ASN A 137 -23.02 -6.47 21.80
C ASN A 137 -21.93 -5.48 22.23
N GLU A 138 -21.48 -5.55 23.48
CA GLU A 138 -20.36 -4.75 23.98
C GLU A 138 -19.05 -5.07 23.24
N GLU A 139 -18.69 -6.34 23.11
CA GLU A 139 -17.50 -6.76 22.36
C GLU A 139 -17.59 -6.37 20.88
N LYS A 140 -18.77 -6.49 20.28
CA LYS A 140 -19.01 -6.02 18.90
C LYS A 140 -18.79 -4.51 18.79
N SER A 141 -19.29 -3.73 19.75
CA SER A 141 -19.07 -2.27 19.76
C SER A 141 -17.59 -1.91 19.93
N ARG A 142 -16.86 -2.64 20.80
CA ARG A 142 -15.42 -2.47 21.00
C ARG A 142 -14.63 -2.83 19.74
N SER A 143 -15.03 -3.88 19.03
CA SER A 143 -14.42 -4.28 17.76
C SER A 143 -14.61 -3.19 16.69
N VAL A 144 -15.79 -2.58 16.58
CA VAL A 144 -16.03 -1.47 15.63
C VAL A 144 -15.18 -0.26 15.99
N GLN A 145 -15.15 0.14 17.28
CA GLN A 145 -14.30 1.25 17.73
C GLN A 145 -12.80 0.99 17.47
N LEU A 146 -12.32 -0.23 17.71
CA LEU A 146 -10.94 -0.60 17.42
C LEU A 146 -10.65 -0.51 15.91
N GLN A 147 -11.57 -0.95 15.07
CA GLN A 147 -11.44 -0.85 13.62
C GLN A 147 -11.37 0.61 13.15
N ASP A 148 -12.20 1.49 13.72
CA ASP A 148 -12.18 2.92 13.43
C ASP A 148 -10.85 3.57 13.88
N ASN A 149 -10.39 3.25 15.10
CA ASN A 149 -9.12 3.73 15.62
C ASN A 149 -7.93 3.27 14.76
N VAL A 150 -7.93 2.02 14.31
CA VAL A 150 -6.91 1.52 13.36
C VAL A 150 -6.96 2.30 12.05
N GLY A 151 -8.17 2.61 11.54
CA GLY A 151 -8.35 3.45 10.36
C GLY A 151 -7.75 4.85 10.54
N ALA A 152 -8.02 5.50 11.67
CA ALA A 152 -7.48 6.82 11.99
C ALA A 152 -5.94 6.82 12.06
N VAL A 153 -5.34 5.86 12.77
CA VAL A 153 -3.87 5.73 12.88
C VAL A 153 -3.24 5.46 11.50
N GLN A 154 -3.89 4.68 10.65
CA GLN A 154 -3.41 4.44 9.28
C GLN A 154 -3.40 5.71 8.42
N GLN A 155 -4.40 6.58 8.58
CA GLN A 155 -4.46 7.88 7.92
C GLN A 155 -3.36 8.82 8.43
N GLU A 156 -3.16 8.89 9.76
CA GLU A 156 -2.09 9.68 10.37
C GLU A 156 -0.69 9.25 9.90
N LEU A 157 -0.42 7.95 9.86
CA LEU A 157 0.84 7.42 9.34
C LEU A 157 1.06 7.79 7.87
N THR A 158 0.01 7.79 7.06
CA THR A 158 0.09 8.18 5.65
C THR A 158 0.41 9.67 5.51
N LYS A 159 -0.21 10.51 6.34
CA LYS A 159 0.10 11.94 6.43
C LYS A 159 1.54 12.18 6.87
N LEU A 160 2.02 11.44 7.86
CA LEU A 160 3.38 11.54 8.38
C LEU A 160 4.41 11.11 7.32
N TYR A 161 4.16 10.03 6.57
CA TYR A 161 5.03 9.67 5.44
C TYR A 161 5.07 10.75 4.37
N ARG A 162 3.94 11.36 4.04
CA ARG A 162 3.90 12.50 3.12
C ARG A 162 4.76 13.65 3.64
N GLU A 163 4.61 14.04 4.89
CA GLU A 163 5.42 15.11 5.50
C GLU A 163 6.91 14.77 5.49
N LEU A 164 7.29 13.55 5.83
CA LEU A 164 8.67 13.08 5.78
C LEU A 164 9.25 13.14 4.36
N VAL A 165 8.48 12.78 3.33
CA VAL A 165 8.94 12.94 1.93
C VAL A 165 9.21 14.42 1.64
N LEU A 166 8.26 15.32 1.95
CA LEU A 166 8.42 16.76 1.69
C LEU A 166 9.64 17.34 2.39
N THR A 167 9.83 16.99 3.67
CA THR A 167 10.95 17.50 4.48
C THR A 167 12.28 16.97 3.98
N ASN A 168 12.39 15.66 3.71
CA ASN A 168 13.64 15.05 3.24
C ASN A 168 14.04 15.56 1.85
N VAL A 169 13.08 15.75 0.94
CA VAL A 169 13.34 16.40 -0.35
C VAL A 169 13.86 17.82 -0.14
N ALA A 170 13.25 18.59 0.76
CA ALA A 170 13.66 19.98 0.96
C ALA A 170 15.04 20.16 1.58
N ILE A 171 15.49 19.23 2.42
CA ILE A 171 16.85 19.25 2.99
C ILE A 171 17.89 18.58 2.07
N GLY A 172 17.46 17.91 1.00
CA GLY A 172 18.35 17.22 0.06
C GLY A 172 18.76 15.81 0.49
N ASP A 173 18.10 15.21 1.49
CA ASP A 173 18.30 13.79 1.82
C ASP A 173 17.48 12.93 0.85
N THR A 174 18.00 12.77 -0.36
CA THR A 174 17.31 12.02 -1.41
C THR A 174 17.13 10.56 -1.06
N LYS A 175 18.06 9.95 -0.31
CA LYS A 175 17.94 8.54 0.11
C LYS A 175 16.73 8.34 1.02
N GLN A 176 16.63 9.12 2.10
CA GLN A 176 15.48 9.04 3.01
C GLN A 176 14.17 9.44 2.31
N ALA A 177 14.21 10.47 1.45
CA ALA A 177 13.05 10.87 0.67
C ALA A 177 12.48 9.71 -0.17
N HIS A 178 13.34 8.93 -0.84
CA HIS A 178 12.91 7.76 -1.60
C HIS A 178 12.36 6.64 -0.70
N GLU A 179 13.00 6.37 0.43
CA GLU A 179 12.52 5.36 1.38
C GLU A 179 11.10 5.67 1.87
N TYR A 180 10.84 6.91 2.27
CA TYR A 180 9.50 7.33 2.70
C TYR A 180 8.51 7.44 1.54
N TYR A 181 8.97 7.81 0.34
CA TYR A 181 8.13 7.82 -0.85
C TYR A 181 7.62 6.41 -1.18
N GLN A 182 8.48 5.40 -1.11
CA GLN A 182 8.07 4.00 -1.31
C GLN A 182 7.09 3.52 -0.22
N ARG A 183 7.28 3.93 1.03
CA ARG A 183 6.32 3.63 2.12
C ARG A 183 4.97 4.29 1.90
N TYR A 184 4.96 5.54 1.41
CA TYR A 184 3.75 6.26 1.03
C TYR A 184 3.02 5.56 -0.13
N LEU A 185 3.74 5.19 -1.20
CA LEU A 185 3.19 4.48 -2.35
C LEU A 185 2.51 3.16 -1.96
N LYS A 186 3.16 2.36 -1.09
CA LYS A 186 2.61 1.08 -0.61
C LYS A 186 1.28 1.24 0.12
N ARG A 187 1.09 2.34 0.86
CA ARG A 187 -0.16 2.60 1.60
C ARG A 187 -1.26 3.21 0.75
N GLN A 188 -0.90 4.09 -0.18
CA GLN A 188 -1.86 4.74 -1.10
C GLN A 188 -2.32 3.85 -2.27
N LYS A 189 -1.84 2.60 -2.36
CA LYS A 189 -2.15 1.65 -3.45
C LYS A 189 -1.97 2.26 -4.86
N GLN A 190 -1.09 3.26 -4.99
CA GLN A 190 -0.82 4.01 -6.23
C GLN A 190 -2.05 4.73 -6.86
N THR A 191 -3.18 4.81 -6.17
CA THR A 191 -4.44 5.27 -6.80
C THR A 191 -4.60 6.78 -6.92
N ASP A 192 -3.84 7.59 -6.16
CA ASP A 192 -3.74 9.04 -6.39
C ASP A 192 -2.45 9.65 -5.79
N LEU A 193 -1.56 10.15 -6.65
CA LEU A 193 -0.30 10.80 -6.27
C LEU A 193 -0.28 12.30 -6.54
N ALA A 194 -1.31 12.84 -7.21
CA ALA A 194 -1.37 14.26 -7.55
C ALA A 194 -1.27 15.17 -6.31
N PRO A 195 -1.98 14.90 -5.18
CA PRO A 195 -1.86 15.72 -3.97
C PRO A 195 -0.46 15.76 -3.36
N LEU A 196 0.32 14.69 -3.51
CA LEU A 196 1.70 14.64 -3.05
C LEU A 196 2.58 15.49 -3.95
N TYR A 197 2.45 15.36 -5.27
CA TYR A 197 3.24 16.12 -6.24
C TYR A 197 2.98 17.62 -6.13
N GLU A 198 1.72 18.04 -6.01
CA GLU A 198 1.38 19.44 -5.77
C GLU A 198 1.98 19.96 -4.47
N ALA A 199 1.98 19.14 -3.41
CA ALA A 199 2.60 19.51 -2.15
C ALA A 199 4.12 19.63 -2.24
N LEU A 200 4.80 18.75 -2.98
CA LEU A 200 6.24 18.86 -3.25
C LEU A 200 6.57 20.22 -3.87
N ILE A 201 5.86 20.56 -4.94
CA ILE A 201 6.04 21.84 -5.64
C ILE A 201 5.76 23.01 -4.70
N ARG A 202 4.60 23.00 -4.02
CA ARG A 202 4.23 24.07 -3.07
C ARG A 202 5.25 24.23 -1.95
N PHE A 203 5.80 23.12 -1.44
CA PHE A 203 6.77 23.13 -0.35
C PHE A 203 8.09 23.76 -0.79
N VAL A 204 8.60 23.40 -1.97
CA VAL A 204 9.85 23.95 -2.52
C VAL A 204 9.75 25.48 -2.67
N TYR A 205 8.60 25.98 -3.15
CA TYR A 205 8.35 27.41 -3.36
C TYR A 205 7.74 28.14 -2.15
N ARG A 206 7.53 27.49 -1.00
CA ARG A 206 6.86 28.08 0.17
C ARG A 206 7.57 29.32 0.72
N LYS A 207 8.89 29.37 0.65
CA LYS A 207 9.73 30.48 1.12
C LYS A 207 10.74 30.89 0.04
N ALA A 208 11.01 32.18 -0.10
CA ALA A 208 12.03 32.64 -1.05
C ALA A 208 13.45 32.22 -0.62
N SER A 209 13.71 32.16 0.69
CA SER A 209 15.00 31.73 1.23
C SER A 209 15.32 30.28 0.84
N HIS A 210 16.54 30.03 0.34
CA HIS A 210 17.01 28.71 -0.11
C HIS A 210 16.13 28.03 -1.18
N GLN A 211 15.29 28.79 -1.90
CA GLN A 211 14.39 28.23 -2.90
C GLN A 211 15.16 27.47 -3.99
N GLN A 212 16.28 28.01 -4.47
CA GLN A 212 17.08 27.37 -5.52
C GLN A 212 17.63 26.01 -5.07
N ALA A 213 18.21 25.93 -3.87
CA ALA A 213 18.71 24.67 -3.31
C ALA A 213 17.60 23.62 -3.18
N ARG A 214 16.38 24.04 -2.79
CA ARG A 214 15.24 23.12 -2.73
C ARG A 214 14.77 22.64 -4.11
N VAL A 215 14.86 23.49 -5.15
CA VAL A 215 14.57 23.06 -6.52
C VAL A 215 15.62 22.05 -6.99
N ASP A 216 16.90 22.28 -6.70
CA ASP A 216 17.97 21.31 -6.97
C ASP A 216 17.71 19.96 -6.30
N SER A 217 17.38 19.98 -5.00
CA SER A 217 17.07 18.75 -4.26
C SER A 217 15.82 18.03 -4.81
N LEU A 218 14.80 18.79 -5.26
CA LEU A 218 13.64 18.20 -5.91
C LEU A 218 14.02 17.56 -7.25
N LEU A 219 14.82 18.22 -8.08
CA LEU A 219 15.29 17.65 -9.35
C LEU A 219 16.11 16.38 -9.12
N ASP A 220 16.98 16.38 -8.12
CA ASP A 220 17.75 15.20 -7.74
C ASP A 220 16.85 14.07 -7.24
N PHE A 221 15.83 14.37 -6.43
CA PHE A 221 14.82 13.39 -6.03
C PHE A 221 14.09 12.79 -7.25
N VAL A 222 13.58 13.64 -8.15
CA VAL A 222 12.81 13.17 -9.32
C VAL A 222 13.67 12.35 -10.27
N ARG A 223 14.96 12.70 -10.44
CA ARG A 223 15.90 11.96 -11.30
C ARG A 223 15.96 10.47 -10.95
N HIS A 224 15.89 10.15 -9.66
CA HIS A 224 16.02 8.79 -9.13
C HIS A 224 14.68 8.03 -9.00
N LEU A 225 13.55 8.63 -9.38
CA LEU A 225 12.30 7.89 -9.49
C LEU A 225 12.39 6.82 -10.60
N GLY A 226 11.77 5.66 -10.41
CA GLY A 226 11.79 4.58 -11.39
C GLY A 226 10.79 4.75 -12.54
N ASP A 227 9.72 5.50 -12.30
CA ASP A 227 8.55 5.57 -13.18
C ASP A 227 8.54 6.87 -14.00
N ALA A 228 8.42 6.73 -15.33
CA ALA A 228 8.46 7.85 -16.27
C ALA A 228 7.22 8.77 -16.18
N ASP A 229 6.04 8.21 -15.88
CA ASP A 229 4.81 8.98 -15.76
C ASP A 229 4.82 9.81 -14.46
N GLN A 230 5.38 9.26 -13.39
CA GLN A 230 5.60 10.01 -12.14
C GLN A 230 6.57 11.17 -12.36
N LYS A 231 7.70 10.95 -13.06
CA LYS A 231 8.63 12.03 -13.42
C LYS A 231 7.94 13.10 -14.26
N LEU A 232 7.20 12.69 -15.28
CA LEU A 232 6.48 13.60 -16.17
C LEU A 232 5.47 14.46 -15.41
N ALA A 233 4.70 13.87 -14.48
CA ALA A 233 3.73 14.59 -13.67
C ALA A 233 4.41 15.69 -12.83
N ILE A 234 5.51 15.35 -12.14
CA ILE A 234 6.23 16.32 -11.31
C ILE A 234 6.90 17.40 -12.18
N TYR A 235 7.54 17.03 -13.28
CA TYR A 235 8.18 18.00 -14.17
C TYR A 235 7.19 18.95 -14.83
N ARG A 236 5.98 18.51 -15.18
CA ARG A 236 4.93 19.40 -15.70
C ARG A 236 4.53 20.45 -14.67
N LEU A 237 4.33 20.04 -13.42
CA LEU A 237 4.00 20.98 -12.34
C LEU A 237 5.16 21.93 -12.04
N LEU A 238 6.40 21.42 -12.03
CA LEU A 238 7.59 22.23 -11.82
C LEU A 238 7.79 23.25 -12.94
N LYS A 239 7.58 22.84 -14.20
CA LYS A 239 7.67 23.74 -15.37
C LYS A 239 6.73 24.94 -15.22
N VAL A 240 5.48 24.72 -14.80
CA VAL A 240 4.50 25.80 -14.58
C VAL A 240 5.02 26.82 -13.57
N GLU A 241 5.65 26.37 -12.48
CA GLU A 241 6.23 27.27 -11.48
C GLU A 241 7.52 27.98 -11.96
N LEU A 242 8.34 27.32 -12.78
CA LEU A 242 9.53 27.91 -13.38
C LEU A 242 9.16 29.00 -14.40
N ASP A 243 8.15 28.76 -15.24
CA ASP A 243 7.69 29.71 -16.26
C ASP A 243 7.11 31.00 -15.66
N LYS A 244 6.43 30.90 -14.50
CA LYS A 244 5.93 32.07 -13.75
C LYS A 244 7.05 32.99 -13.23
N ARG A 245 8.29 32.50 -13.15
CA ARG A 245 9.42 33.21 -12.53
C ARG A 245 10.56 33.38 -13.54
N PRO A 246 10.39 34.23 -14.56
CA PRO A 246 11.42 34.42 -15.58
C PRO A 246 12.70 34.99 -14.94
N GLY A 247 13.79 34.23 -15.00
CA GLY A 247 15.07 34.61 -14.40
C GLY A 247 16.18 33.63 -14.76
N LYS A 248 17.44 34.01 -14.50
CA LYS A 248 18.63 33.19 -14.84
C LYS A 248 18.60 31.81 -14.18
N GLU A 249 18.20 31.79 -12.92
CA GLU A 249 18.15 30.58 -12.09
C GLU A 249 17.00 29.66 -12.52
N SER A 250 15.83 30.24 -12.80
CA SER A 250 14.70 29.48 -13.34
C SER A 250 15.07 28.85 -14.69
N ALA A 251 15.70 29.61 -15.59
CA ALA A 251 16.16 29.09 -16.87
C ALA A 251 17.18 27.95 -16.72
N SER A 252 18.07 28.03 -15.72
CA SER A 252 19.04 26.98 -15.42
C SER A 252 18.37 25.70 -14.95
N HIS A 253 17.46 25.78 -13.96
CA HIS A 253 16.68 24.62 -13.51
C HIS A 253 15.80 24.04 -14.63
N SER A 254 15.20 24.88 -15.48
CA SER A 254 14.42 24.41 -16.65
C SER A 254 15.26 23.61 -17.62
N VAL A 255 16.53 23.99 -17.86
CA VAL A 255 17.45 23.23 -18.72
C VAL A 255 17.85 21.91 -18.06
N VAL A 256 18.15 21.91 -16.76
CA VAL A 256 18.45 20.68 -15.99
C VAL A 256 17.28 19.71 -16.04
N MET A 257 16.08 20.19 -15.70
CA MET A 257 14.83 19.43 -15.76
C MET A 257 14.57 18.85 -17.15
N ALA A 258 14.77 19.66 -18.21
CA ALA A 258 14.60 19.21 -19.58
C ALA A 258 15.57 18.07 -19.92
N PHE A 259 16.84 18.20 -19.52
CA PHE A 259 17.84 17.15 -19.75
C PHE A 259 17.56 15.87 -18.96
N ASP A 260 17.13 15.98 -17.71
CA ASP A 260 16.70 14.83 -16.91
C ASP A 260 15.46 14.15 -17.50
N ALA A 261 14.56 14.92 -18.15
CA ALA A 261 13.39 14.38 -18.84
C ALA A 261 13.76 13.58 -20.09
N VAL A 262 14.68 14.07 -20.94
CA VAL A 262 15.14 13.29 -22.12
C VAL A 262 15.89 12.03 -21.73
N ASP A 263 16.63 12.04 -20.62
CA ASP A 263 17.30 10.83 -20.13
C ASP A 263 16.30 9.76 -19.70
N ALA A 264 15.22 10.17 -19.03
CA ALA A 264 14.10 9.27 -18.71
C ALA A 264 13.29 8.83 -19.96
N ALA A 265 13.41 9.54 -21.08
CA ALA A 265 12.78 9.22 -22.35
C ALA A 265 13.65 8.38 -23.29
N ALA A 266 14.88 8.02 -22.91
CA ALA A 266 15.88 7.45 -23.82
C ALA A 266 15.41 6.19 -24.57
N ALA A 267 14.52 5.39 -23.97
CA ALA A 267 13.95 4.19 -24.58
C ALA A 267 12.84 4.48 -25.61
N SER A 268 12.25 5.69 -25.62
CA SER A 268 11.02 6.01 -26.34
C SER A 268 11.08 7.40 -27.00
N PRO A 269 11.46 7.49 -28.29
CA PRO A 269 11.65 8.77 -28.98
C PRO A 269 10.36 9.61 -29.14
N ASN A 270 9.18 9.00 -29.02
CA ASN A 270 7.87 9.69 -29.04
C ASN A 270 7.32 9.96 -27.62
N SER A 271 8.14 9.84 -26.58
CA SER A 271 7.69 10.04 -25.20
C SER A 271 7.24 11.49 -24.95
N PRO A 272 6.19 11.72 -24.15
CA PRO A 272 5.84 13.06 -23.68
C PRO A 272 7.00 13.79 -22.97
N LEU A 273 7.93 13.06 -22.37
CA LEU A 273 9.15 13.61 -21.76
C LEU A 273 10.13 14.16 -22.82
N GLN A 274 10.24 13.52 -23.99
CA GLN A 274 11.01 14.04 -25.11
C GLN A 274 10.43 15.37 -25.61
N LYS A 275 9.09 15.45 -25.71
CA LYS A 275 8.40 16.68 -26.07
C LYS A 275 8.67 17.78 -25.03
N LEU A 276 8.57 17.45 -23.74
CA LEU A 276 8.88 18.38 -22.65
C LEU A 276 10.32 18.93 -22.76
N TYR A 277 11.29 18.08 -23.09
CA TYR A 277 12.68 18.50 -23.31
C TYR A 277 12.79 19.53 -24.44
N LEU A 278 12.19 19.26 -25.61
CA LEU A 278 12.27 20.14 -26.77
C LEU A 278 11.58 21.49 -26.50
N ASP A 279 10.37 21.45 -25.94
CA ASP A 279 9.55 22.63 -25.65
C ASP A 279 10.21 23.54 -24.61
N THR A 280 11.00 22.97 -23.69
CA THR A 280 11.64 23.70 -22.59
C THR A 280 13.05 24.17 -22.94
N SER A 281 13.92 23.26 -23.41
CA SER A 281 15.35 23.56 -23.61
C SER A 281 15.60 24.42 -24.85
N GLY A 282 14.87 24.20 -25.95
CA GLY A 282 15.09 24.87 -27.23
C GLY A 282 15.03 26.40 -27.14
N PRO A 283 13.96 26.99 -26.59
CA PRO A 283 13.84 28.44 -26.43
C PRO A 283 14.93 29.04 -25.52
N ILE A 284 15.30 28.33 -24.44
CA ILE A 284 16.31 28.80 -23.48
C ILE A 284 17.70 28.79 -24.12
N VAL A 285 18.08 27.68 -24.77
CA VAL A 285 19.36 27.54 -25.48
C VAL A 285 19.47 28.58 -26.59
N LYS A 286 18.40 28.82 -27.36
CA LYS A 286 18.37 29.87 -28.38
C LYS A 286 18.60 31.26 -27.78
N ARG A 287 17.95 31.57 -26.66
CA ARG A 287 18.14 32.84 -25.94
C ARG A 287 19.57 32.98 -25.41
N TRP A 288 20.13 31.94 -24.80
CA TRP A 288 21.50 31.94 -24.30
C TRP A 288 22.53 32.10 -25.42
N ARG A 289 22.34 31.44 -26.56
CA ARG A 289 23.18 31.64 -27.74
C ARG A 289 23.17 33.11 -28.18
N LYS A 290 22.00 33.75 -28.23
CA LYS A 290 21.90 35.18 -28.55
C LYS A 290 22.67 36.05 -27.56
N LEU A 291 22.52 35.79 -26.25
CA LEU A 291 23.30 36.50 -25.23
C LEU A 291 24.81 36.34 -25.44
N ILE A 292 25.29 35.13 -25.77
CA ILE A 292 26.71 34.90 -26.08
C ILE A 292 27.17 35.75 -27.27
N ILE A 293 26.40 35.76 -28.37
CA ILE A 293 26.70 36.54 -29.58
C ILE A 293 26.77 38.04 -29.28
N ASP A 294 25.88 38.53 -28.42
CA ASP A 294 25.81 39.94 -28.01
C ASP A 294 26.93 40.33 -27.01
N GLY A 295 27.67 39.35 -26.50
CA GLY A 295 28.72 39.55 -25.49
C GLY A 295 28.21 39.56 -24.05
N GLU A 296 27.13 38.84 -23.76
CA GLU A 296 26.54 38.67 -22.43
C GLU A 296 26.67 37.21 -21.97
N TRP A 297 27.84 36.86 -21.45
CA TRP A 297 28.18 35.47 -21.09
C TRP A 297 27.83 35.06 -19.65
N ARG A 298 27.50 36.01 -18.76
CA ARG A 298 27.37 35.74 -17.31
C ARG A 298 26.41 34.59 -17.02
N THR A 299 25.22 34.60 -17.62
CA THR A 299 24.21 33.54 -17.40
C THR A 299 24.72 32.16 -17.76
N VAL A 300 25.44 32.03 -18.88
CA VAL A 300 25.95 30.74 -19.36
C VAL A 300 27.16 30.29 -18.54
N ARG A 301 28.00 31.23 -18.11
CA ARG A 301 29.10 30.95 -17.17
C ARG A 301 28.56 30.41 -15.85
N ASP A 302 27.58 31.10 -15.26
CA ASP A 302 27.00 30.73 -13.96
C ASP A 302 26.37 29.33 -14.06
N PHE A 303 25.71 29.02 -15.18
CA PHE A 303 25.21 27.69 -15.48
C PHE A 303 26.33 26.64 -15.61
N ALA A 304 27.42 26.94 -16.34
CA ALA A 304 28.55 26.03 -16.50
C ALA A 304 29.31 25.77 -15.19
N GLU A 305 29.26 26.72 -14.25
CA GLU A 305 29.85 26.60 -12.92
C GLU A 305 29.00 25.71 -12.02
N ARG A 306 27.68 25.94 -11.99
CA ARG A 306 26.74 25.22 -11.13
C ARG A 306 26.38 23.83 -11.66
N TYR A 307 26.23 23.67 -12.97
CA TYR A 307 25.75 22.45 -13.64
C TYR A 307 26.71 22.01 -14.76
N PRO A 308 27.96 21.65 -14.41
CA PRO A 308 29.02 21.35 -15.38
C PRO A 308 28.67 20.20 -16.33
N ASP A 309 28.04 19.14 -15.83
CA ASP A 309 27.71 17.96 -16.64
C ASP A 309 26.61 18.28 -17.66
N TYR A 310 25.65 19.11 -17.28
CA TYR A 310 24.61 19.60 -18.18
C TYR A 310 25.16 20.59 -19.22
N TYR A 311 26.09 21.47 -18.83
CA TYR A 311 26.77 22.35 -19.77
C TYR A 311 27.54 21.56 -20.84
N LYS A 312 28.21 20.47 -20.44
CA LYS A 312 28.91 19.58 -21.39
C LYS A 312 27.98 18.99 -22.45
N ARG A 313 26.68 18.84 -22.17
CA ARG A 313 25.69 18.33 -23.12
C ARG A 313 25.22 19.38 -24.12
N CYS A 314 25.29 20.66 -23.77
CA CYS A 314 24.73 21.74 -24.59
C CYS A 314 25.75 22.75 -25.14
N TYR A 315 27.02 22.71 -24.72
CA TYR A 315 28.01 23.73 -25.12
C TYR A 315 28.15 23.89 -26.64
N GLN A 316 28.13 22.79 -27.40
CA GLN A 316 28.20 22.89 -28.87
C GLN A 316 26.99 23.62 -29.45
N MET A 317 25.79 23.37 -28.92
CA MET A 317 24.58 24.09 -29.31
C MET A 317 24.64 25.56 -28.89
N LEU A 318 25.32 25.90 -27.80
CA LEU A 318 25.47 27.28 -27.36
C LEU A 318 26.51 28.06 -28.17
N LEU A 319 27.60 27.40 -28.55
CA LEU A 319 28.73 28.06 -29.21
C LEU A 319 28.62 28.05 -30.74
N LYS A 320 28.05 27.01 -31.36
CA LYS A 320 27.93 26.97 -32.83
C LYS A 320 26.95 28.05 -33.32
N VAL A 321 27.43 28.86 -34.26
CA VAL A 321 26.66 29.88 -34.97
C VAL A 321 26.69 29.58 -36.47
N ASP A 322 25.68 30.03 -37.20
CA ASP A 322 25.66 29.93 -38.66
C ASP A 322 26.55 31.00 -39.32
N VAL A 323 26.80 30.85 -40.62
CA VAL A 323 27.69 31.74 -41.39
C VAL A 323 27.21 33.19 -41.39
N THR A 324 25.90 33.43 -41.42
CA THR A 324 25.36 34.80 -41.49
C THR A 324 25.53 35.52 -40.16
N THR A 325 25.33 34.81 -39.05
CA THR A 325 25.61 35.30 -37.70
C THR A 325 27.10 35.53 -37.51
N TRP A 326 27.94 34.59 -37.95
CA TRP A 326 29.40 34.66 -37.84
C TRP A 326 29.99 35.91 -38.50
N GLN A 327 29.51 36.27 -39.68
CA GLN A 327 29.99 37.43 -40.43
C GLN A 327 29.58 38.77 -39.79
N LYS A 328 28.44 38.81 -39.08
CA LYS A 328 27.89 40.04 -38.49
C LYS A 328 28.30 40.26 -37.04
N MET A 329 28.65 39.20 -36.32
CA MET A 329 28.95 39.30 -34.90
C MET A 329 30.31 39.94 -34.61
N ASN A 330 30.44 40.55 -33.43
CA ASN A 330 31.73 41.01 -32.96
C ASN A 330 32.58 39.82 -32.48
N PHE A 331 33.53 39.40 -33.31
CA PHE A 331 34.41 38.26 -33.02
C PHE A 331 35.14 38.39 -31.68
N GLY A 332 35.67 39.57 -31.35
CA GLY A 332 36.38 39.80 -30.09
C GLY A 332 35.49 39.62 -28.86
N LYS A 333 34.26 40.15 -28.89
CA LYS A 333 33.28 39.95 -27.81
C LYS A 333 32.87 38.48 -27.66
N TYR A 334 32.66 37.79 -28.78
CA TYR A 334 32.28 36.38 -28.79
C TYR A 334 33.38 35.47 -28.19
N VAL A 335 34.65 35.69 -28.55
CA VAL A 335 35.79 34.91 -28.04
C VAL A 335 36.04 35.16 -26.54
N LEU A 336 35.60 36.30 -26.00
CA LEU A 336 35.75 36.61 -24.58
C LEU A 336 35.06 35.60 -23.66
N LEU A 337 33.93 35.02 -24.09
CA LEU A 337 33.22 33.96 -23.35
C LEU A 337 34.18 32.83 -22.94
N ILE A 338 35.09 32.41 -23.83
CA ILE A 338 36.00 31.29 -23.59
C ILE A 338 36.74 31.48 -22.27
N ASN A 339 37.28 32.67 -22.03
CA ASN A 339 38.08 32.95 -20.83
C ASN A 339 37.25 33.22 -19.58
N THR A 340 35.93 33.27 -19.71
CA THR A 340 35.01 33.40 -18.58
C THR A 340 34.58 32.05 -18.03
N LEU A 341 34.74 30.97 -18.81
CA LEU A 341 34.33 29.63 -18.41
C LEU A 341 35.16 29.12 -17.20
N PRO A 342 34.51 28.42 -16.25
CA PRO A 342 35.12 28.09 -14.96
C PRO A 342 36.15 26.94 -15.02
N ARG A 343 36.04 26.03 -16.01
CA ARG A 343 36.86 24.80 -16.10
C ARG A 343 37.77 24.81 -17.31
N SER A 344 38.98 24.26 -17.17
CA SER A 344 39.94 24.16 -18.28
C SER A 344 39.45 23.27 -19.43
N THR A 345 38.64 22.24 -19.15
CA THR A 345 37.94 21.45 -20.18
C THR A 345 37.08 22.35 -21.07
N PHE A 346 36.19 23.14 -20.46
CA PHE A 346 35.24 23.98 -21.18
C PHE A 346 35.93 25.07 -21.98
N ARG A 347 37.04 25.63 -21.46
CA ARG A 347 37.85 26.59 -22.22
C ARG A 347 38.44 25.96 -23.48
N MET A 348 39.04 24.78 -23.37
CA MET A 348 39.61 24.05 -24.51
C MET A 348 38.54 23.66 -25.53
N GLU A 349 37.39 23.14 -25.08
CA GLU A 349 36.27 22.77 -25.94
C GLU A 349 35.70 24.00 -26.67
N ALA A 350 35.60 25.15 -25.98
CA ALA A 350 35.16 26.38 -26.60
C ALA A 350 36.16 26.88 -27.65
N PHE A 351 37.48 26.82 -27.38
CA PHE A 351 38.49 27.09 -28.41
C PHE A 351 38.33 26.16 -29.61
N ALA A 352 38.14 24.86 -29.40
CA ALA A 352 37.96 23.89 -30.48
C ALA A 352 36.78 24.26 -31.39
N VAL A 353 35.64 24.64 -30.81
CA VAL A 353 34.47 25.10 -31.58
C VAL A 353 34.79 26.38 -32.35
N VAL A 354 35.45 27.36 -31.74
CA VAL A 354 35.78 28.60 -32.45
C VAL A 354 36.76 28.36 -33.60
N PHE A 355 37.78 27.52 -33.41
CA PHE A 355 38.70 27.13 -34.49
C PHE A 355 38.00 26.36 -35.62
N GLU A 356 37.05 25.48 -35.29
CA GLU A 356 36.21 24.80 -36.28
C GLU A 356 35.44 25.82 -37.13
N LEU A 357 34.81 26.82 -36.48
CA LEU A 357 34.05 27.87 -37.17
C LEU A 357 34.94 28.75 -38.05
N VAL A 358 36.13 29.14 -37.56
CA VAL A 358 37.12 29.89 -38.35
C VAL A 358 37.49 29.12 -39.62
N ARG A 359 37.85 27.84 -39.50
CA ARG A 359 38.22 27.01 -40.67
C ARG A 359 37.06 26.79 -41.63
N ARG A 360 35.83 26.70 -41.12
CA ARG A 360 34.65 26.46 -41.95
C ARG A 360 34.20 27.70 -42.70
N TYR A 361 34.24 28.88 -42.07
CA TYR A 361 33.62 30.09 -42.61
C TYR A 361 34.60 31.09 -43.24
N GLU A 362 35.90 30.96 -42.98
CA GLU A 362 36.91 31.83 -43.56
C GLU A 362 37.78 31.03 -44.53
N LYS A 363 37.67 31.31 -45.84
CA LYS A 363 38.58 30.75 -46.85
C LYS A 363 40.00 31.28 -46.66
N ASP A 364 40.12 32.60 -46.51
CA ASP A 364 41.35 33.31 -46.17
C ASP A 364 41.22 33.89 -44.76
N VAL A 365 41.73 33.15 -43.77
CA VAL A 365 41.55 33.50 -42.36
C VAL A 365 42.22 34.84 -42.06
N PRO A 366 41.47 35.87 -41.62
CA PRO A 366 42.05 37.17 -41.30
C PRO A 366 43.09 37.06 -40.19
N LEU A 367 44.29 37.61 -40.41
CA LEU A 367 45.39 37.59 -39.44
C LEU A 367 44.95 38.16 -38.07
N GLU A 368 44.12 39.19 -38.06
CA GLU A 368 43.60 39.79 -36.83
C GLU A 368 42.78 38.81 -35.98
N LYS A 369 41.99 37.90 -36.59
CA LYS A 369 41.24 36.88 -35.83
C LYS A 369 42.18 35.90 -35.15
N LEU A 370 43.24 35.49 -35.83
CA LEU A 370 44.26 34.58 -35.27
C LEU A 370 45.08 35.26 -34.17
N LYS A 371 45.43 36.54 -34.33
CA LYS A 371 46.08 37.35 -33.28
C LYS A 371 45.22 37.47 -32.03
N VAL A 372 43.91 37.75 -32.19
CA VAL A 372 42.95 37.79 -31.08
C VAL A 372 42.86 36.41 -30.40
N LEU A 373 42.71 35.32 -31.16
CA LEU A 373 42.70 33.97 -30.58
C LEU A 373 43.97 33.67 -29.79
N ALA A 374 45.15 34.04 -30.30
CA ALA A 374 46.43 33.84 -29.61
C ALA A 374 46.49 34.61 -28.29
N ALA A 375 46.01 35.86 -28.27
CA ALA A 375 45.89 36.64 -27.04
C ALA A 375 44.98 35.96 -26.02
N HIS A 376 43.83 35.44 -26.45
CA HIS A 376 42.91 34.72 -25.58
C HIS A 376 43.48 33.38 -25.10
N THR A 377 44.27 32.66 -25.91
CA THR A 377 45.01 31.47 -25.48
C THR A 377 46.05 31.81 -24.41
N GLY A 378 46.70 32.98 -24.51
CA GLY A 378 47.59 33.48 -23.45
C GLY A 378 46.87 33.68 -22.11
N ILE A 379 45.64 34.21 -22.12
CA ILE A 379 44.81 34.33 -20.91
C ILE A 379 44.44 32.94 -20.35
N PHE A 380 44.23 31.94 -21.20
CA PHE A 380 44.01 30.56 -20.75
C PHE A 380 45.25 29.95 -20.09
N GLU A 381 46.44 30.21 -20.65
CA GLU A 381 47.71 29.83 -20.04
C GLU A 381 47.89 30.48 -18.65
N GLU A 382 47.61 31.78 -18.52
CA GLU A 382 47.65 32.47 -17.22
C GLU A 382 46.64 31.89 -16.23
N PHE A 383 45.44 31.52 -16.68
CA PHE A 383 44.44 30.88 -15.82
C PHE A 383 44.96 29.56 -15.24
N ILE A 384 45.60 28.72 -16.06
CA ILE A 384 46.19 27.45 -15.62
C ILE A 384 47.30 27.69 -14.60
N LYS A 385 48.20 28.65 -14.86
CA LYS A 385 49.29 29.03 -13.95
C LYS A 385 48.76 29.56 -12.62
N ARG A 386 47.83 30.51 -12.66
CA ARG A 386 47.25 31.14 -11.45
C ARG A 386 46.46 30.17 -10.58
N LYS A 387 45.77 29.20 -11.19
CA LYS A 387 45.00 28.17 -10.47
C LYS A 387 45.85 26.96 -10.07
N GLY A 388 47.13 26.91 -10.45
CA GLY A 388 48.00 25.78 -10.14
C GLY A 388 47.47 24.44 -10.69
N LEU A 389 46.86 24.45 -11.88
CA LEU A 389 46.26 23.23 -12.44
C LEU A 389 47.35 22.27 -12.95
N GLY A 390 47.14 20.97 -12.72
CA GLY A 390 48.10 19.91 -13.05
C GLY A 390 48.28 19.62 -14.55
N GLN A 391 48.98 18.52 -14.85
CA GLN A 391 49.42 18.14 -16.21
C GLN A 391 48.26 18.06 -17.22
N ASP A 392 47.10 17.51 -16.84
CA ASP A 392 45.93 17.44 -17.71
C ASP A 392 45.50 18.81 -18.28
N ALA A 393 45.64 19.87 -17.50
CA ALA A 393 45.33 21.22 -17.96
C ALA A 393 46.40 21.77 -18.92
N GLN A 394 47.67 21.44 -18.69
CA GLN A 394 48.77 21.77 -19.59
C GLN A 394 48.62 21.06 -20.94
N ASP A 395 48.23 19.78 -20.93
CA ASP A 395 47.99 19.01 -22.16
C ASP A 395 46.83 19.60 -22.97
N ARG A 396 45.76 20.06 -22.29
CA ARG A 396 44.67 20.79 -22.94
C ARG A 396 45.12 22.11 -23.53
N LEU A 397 45.99 22.85 -22.85
CA LEU A 397 46.58 24.09 -23.39
C LEU A 397 47.45 23.80 -24.61
N ALA A 398 48.28 22.76 -24.56
CA ALA A 398 49.10 22.33 -25.69
C ALA A 398 48.22 22.00 -26.91
N LYS A 399 47.11 21.28 -26.71
CA LYS A 399 46.11 21.03 -27.77
C LYS A 399 45.55 22.32 -28.36
N VAL A 400 45.22 23.33 -27.55
CA VAL A 400 44.77 24.63 -28.06
C VAL A 400 45.87 25.34 -28.85
N LYS A 401 47.13 25.32 -28.37
CA LYS A 401 48.27 25.91 -29.10
C LYS A 401 48.52 25.21 -30.44
N ASP A 402 48.32 23.90 -30.50
CA ASP A 402 48.43 23.12 -31.73
C ASP A 402 47.34 23.46 -32.76
N MET A 403 46.17 23.97 -32.34
CA MET A 403 45.11 24.37 -33.28
C MET A 403 45.52 25.53 -34.20
N PHE A 404 46.55 26.31 -33.85
CA PHE A 404 47.10 27.36 -34.72
C PHE A 404 47.88 26.82 -35.92
N LYS A 405 48.31 25.54 -35.88
CA LYS A 405 49.01 24.92 -37.00
C LYS A 405 48.08 24.77 -38.19
N GLY A 406 48.63 24.94 -39.39
CA GLY A 406 47.92 24.75 -40.66
C GLY A 406 47.20 25.99 -41.21
N PHE A 407 47.13 27.11 -40.48
CA PHE A 407 46.60 28.37 -41.03
C PHE A 407 47.57 29.08 -41.96
N LYS A 408 48.87 29.01 -41.66
CA LYS A 408 49.96 29.48 -42.52
C LYS A 408 51.20 28.59 -42.32
N ALA A 409 51.94 28.37 -43.40
CA ALA A 409 53.14 27.54 -43.37
C ALA A 409 54.19 28.15 -42.41
N ASN A 410 54.82 27.28 -41.60
CA ASN A 410 55.88 27.65 -40.66
C ASN A 410 55.49 28.71 -39.60
N THR A 411 54.19 28.86 -39.32
CA THR A 411 53.69 29.71 -38.24
C THR A 411 52.88 28.91 -37.23
N ASP A 412 53.02 29.26 -35.97
CA ASP A 412 52.35 28.61 -34.85
C ASP A 412 51.77 29.64 -33.88
N TYR A 413 51.25 29.16 -32.74
CA TYR A 413 50.75 29.99 -31.66
C TYR A 413 51.70 31.12 -31.25
N ALA A 414 53.00 30.82 -31.10
CA ALA A 414 53.98 31.79 -30.62
C ALA A 414 54.16 32.94 -31.62
N TRP A 415 54.15 32.63 -32.92
CA TRP A 415 54.18 33.64 -33.96
C TRP A 415 52.98 34.59 -33.89
N TYR A 416 51.74 34.06 -33.84
CA TYR A 416 50.53 34.88 -33.77
C TYR A 416 50.45 35.73 -32.49
N LEU A 417 50.91 35.19 -31.35
CA LEU A 417 50.99 35.94 -30.10
C LEU A 417 51.98 37.11 -30.20
N LYS A 418 53.15 36.89 -30.80
CA LYS A 418 54.16 37.93 -31.01
C LYS A 418 53.63 39.03 -31.94
N GLU A 419 52.92 38.67 -33.00
CA GLU A 419 52.28 39.64 -33.88
C GLU A 419 51.19 40.45 -33.16
N TYR A 420 50.37 39.81 -32.31
CA TYR A 420 49.41 40.53 -31.47
C TYR A 420 50.11 41.56 -30.57
N GLN A 421 51.18 41.16 -29.88
CA GLN A 421 51.96 42.03 -29.00
C GLN A 421 52.63 43.19 -29.75
N ARG A 422 53.12 42.95 -30.97
CA ARG A 422 53.76 43.98 -31.82
C ARG A 422 52.78 45.07 -32.26
N THR A 423 51.54 44.68 -32.55
CA THR A 423 50.49 45.60 -33.01
C THR A 423 49.67 46.24 -31.88
N LYS A 424 49.86 45.78 -30.64
CA LYS A 424 49.22 46.41 -29.49
C LYS A 424 49.85 47.80 -29.33
N PRO A 425 49.08 48.91 -29.36
CA PRO A 425 49.65 50.20 -29.00
C PRO A 425 50.25 50.05 -27.60
N LYS A 426 51.54 50.37 -27.46
CA LYS A 426 52.17 50.50 -26.14
C LYS A 426 51.29 51.49 -25.37
N GLY A 427 50.62 51.01 -24.33
CA GLY A 427 49.67 51.79 -23.58
C GLY A 427 50.32 53.08 -23.06
N ARG A 428 49.65 54.20 -23.34
CA ARG A 428 49.50 55.28 -22.38
C ARG A 428 48.69 54.78 -21.19
#